data_AF-A0A1Q6FXL3-F1
#
_entry.id   AF-A0A1Q6FXL3-F1
#
_cell.length_a   1.000
_cell.length_b   1.000
_cell.length_c   1.000
_cell.angle_alpha   90.00
_cell.angle_beta   90.00
_cell.angle_gamma   90.00
#
_symmetry.space_group_name_H-M   'P 1'
#
loop_
_entity.id
_entity.type
_entity.pdbx_description
1 polymer ?
#
loop_
_entity_poly.entity_id
_entity_poly.type
_entity_poly.pdbx_seq_one_letter_code
_entity_poly.pdbx_strand_id
1 'polypeptide(L)'
;MLRTSCGVPVTMMRTEAGFRFGRKRYRADIIVYGRDGSPLCVVECKQPGVDIDASVAEQAMRYNSVLDVKFLILTNGNLTYIYTLEGGTFVPCNHIPSYDEMLCRR
;
A
#
# COMPACT_ATOMS: atom_id res chain seq x y z
N MET A 1 -10.30 -2.12 -7.74
CA MET A 1 -9.46 -0.91 -7.58
C MET A 1 -8.03 -1.16 -8.09
N LEU A 2 -7.17 -1.95 -7.44
CA LEU A 2 -5.77 -2.12 -7.89
C LEU A 2 -5.63 -2.59 -9.36
N ARG A 3 -6.32 -3.66 -9.75
CA ARG A 3 -6.29 -4.15 -11.14
C ARG A 3 -7.04 -3.24 -12.12
N THR A 4 -8.19 -2.72 -11.70
CA THR A 4 -9.15 -2.05 -12.61
C THR A 4 -8.92 -0.56 -12.76
N SER A 5 -8.58 0.11 -11.65
CA SER A 5 -8.45 1.57 -11.56
C SER A 5 -6.99 1.99 -11.64
N CYS A 6 -6.10 1.29 -10.94
CA CYS A 6 -4.66 1.54 -11.03
C CYS A 6 -3.99 0.78 -12.18
N GLY A 7 -4.63 -0.25 -12.76
CA GLY A 7 -4.02 -1.05 -13.83
C GLY A 7 -2.84 -1.92 -13.36
N VAL A 8 -2.74 -2.22 -12.07
CA VAL A 8 -1.67 -3.06 -11.53
C VAL A 8 -1.88 -4.52 -12.01
N PRO A 9 -0.88 -5.16 -12.63
CA PRO A 9 -0.96 -6.57 -12.99
C PRO A 9 -1.08 -7.46 -11.75
N VAL A 10 -1.90 -8.50 -11.81
CA VAL A 10 -2.08 -9.45 -10.68
C VAL A 10 -0.75 -10.12 -10.28
N THR A 11 0.13 -10.35 -11.25
CA THR A 11 1.48 -10.91 -11.03
C THR A 11 2.38 -10.01 -10.19
N MET A 12 2.07 -8.72 -10.09
CA MET A 12 2.78 -7.74 -9.27
C MET A 12 2.13 -7.56 -7.90
N MET A 13 1.09 -8.32 -7.57
CA MET A 13 0.43 -8.31 -6.26
C MET A 13 0.74 -9.58 -5.50
N ARG A 14 1.09 -9.43 -4.22
CA ARG A 14 1.18 -10.54 -3.29
C ARG A 14 0.22 -10.34 -2.14
N THR A 15 -0.73 -11.25 -1.99
CA THR A 15 -1.69 -11.26 -0.90
C THR A 15 -1.12 -11.95 0.33
N GLU A 16 -1.58 -11.57 1.52
CA GLU A 16 -1.14 -12.14 2.81
C GLU A 16 0.38 -12.19 2.96
N ALA A 17 1.04 -11.11 2.54
CA ALA A 17 2.48 -11.04 2.42
C ALA A 17 3.13 -10.93 3.80
N GLY A 18 3.74 -12.04 4.26
CA GLY A 18 4.47 -12.09 5.51
C GLY A 18 5.89 -11.53 5.41
N PHE A 19 6.30 -10.75 6.40
CA PHE A 19 7.67 -10.22 6.52
C PHE A 19 8.09 -10.07 8.00
N ARG A 20 9.37 -9.75 8.24
CA ARG A 20 9.94 -9.68 9.59
C ARG A 20 10.58 -8.33 9.85
N PHE A 21 10.41 -7.83 11.07
CA PHE A 21 11.19 -6.72 11.60
C PHE A 21 11.71 -7.09 12.98
N GLY A 22 13.02 -7.26 13.08
CA GLY A 22 13.66 -7.93 14.21
C GLY A 22 13.08 -9.32 14.45
N ARG A 23 12.55 -9.55 15.66
CA ARG A 23 11.94 -10.83 16.06
C ARG A 23 10.44 -10.95 15.74
N LYS A 24 9.77 -9.83 15.42
CA LYS A 24 8.33 -9.80 15.16
C LYS A 24 8.04 -10.17 13.70
N ARG A 25 6.97 -10.93 13.49
CA ARG A 25 6.41 -11.23 12.17
C ARG A 25 5.23 -10.30 11.93
N TYR A 26 5.16 -9.79 10.71
CA TYR A 26 4.11 -8.93 10.23
C TYR A 26 3.49 -9.55 8.98
N ARG A 27 2.28 -9.12 8.65
CA ARG A 27 1.57 -9.56 7.46
C ARG A 27 0.80 -8.37 6.92
N ALA A 28 1.14 -7.95 5.72
CA ALA A 28 0.31 -7.01 4.97
C ALA A 28 -0.77 -7.77 4.23
N ASP A 29 -1.94 -7.15 4.05
CA ASP A 29 -3.01 -7.77 3.26
C ASP A 29 -2.57 -7.91 1.81
N ILE A 30 -1.99 -6.85 1.22
CA ILE A 30 -1.38 -6.90 -0.11
C ILE A 30 -0.09 -6.07 -0.15
N ILE A 31 0.94 -6.58 -0.82
CA ILE A 31 2.08 -5.79 -1.31
C ILE A 31 2.03 -5.75 -2.83
N VAL A 32 2.14 -4.55 -3.40
CA VAL A 32 2.37 -4.34 -4.83
C VAL A 32 3.86 -4.13 -5.05
N TYR A 33 4.42 -4.80 -6.04
CA TYR A 33 5.83 -4.73 -6.39
C TYR A 33 6.09 -3.88 -7.63
N GLY A 34 7.25 -3.23 -7.64
CA GLY A 34 7.84 -2.60 -8.82
C GLY A 34 8.37 -3.64 -9.80
N ARG A 35 8.75 -3.19 -11.00
CA ARG A 35 9.33 -4.06 -12.04
C ARG A 35 10.70 -4.65 -11.64
N ASP A 36 11.38 -4.03 -10.69
CA ASP A 36 12.64 -4.47 -10.10
C ASP A 36 12.45 -5.46 -8.92
N GLY A 37 11.20 -5.80 -8.59
CA GLY A 37 10.87 -6.67 -7.47
C GLY A 37 10.92 -5.98 -6.09
N SER A 38 11.15 -4.67 -6.03
CA SER A 38 11.06 -3.91 -4.79
C SER A 38 9.59 -3.68 -4.37
N PRO A 39 9.28 -3.66 -3.05
CA PRO A 39 7.97 -3.24 -2.58
C PRO A 39 7.68 -1.80 -3.02
N LEU A 40 6.61 -1.61 -3.78
CA LEU A 40 6.21 -0.29 -4.29
C LEU A 40 5.08 0.32 -3.46
N CYS A 41 4.14 -0.52 -3.03
CA CYS A 41 2.98 -0.10 -2.26
C CYS A 41 2.56 -1.19 -1.27
N VAL A 42 2.15 -0.79 -0.07
CA VAL A 42 1.44 -1.65 0.87
C VAL A 42 -0.03 -1.27 0.89
N VAL A 43 -0.90 -2.27 0.94
CA VAL A 43 -2.35 -2.10 0.94
C VAL A 43 -2.93 -2.80 2.16
N GLU A 44 -3.71 -2.06 2.94
CA GLU A 44 -4.49 -2.58 4.06
C GLU A 44 -5.98 -2.54 3.72
N CYS A 45 -6.63 -3.70 3.89
CA CYS A 45 -8.01 -3.92 3.55
C CYS A 45 -8.82 -4.21 4.82
N LYS A 46 -9.89 -3.47 5.04
CA LYS A 46 -10.90 -3.76 6.05
C LYS A 46 -12.17 -4.29 5.40
N GLN A 47 -13.01 -4.93 6.22
CA GLN A 47 -14.32 -5.39 5.78
C GLN A 47 -15.23 -4.19 5.46
N PRO A 48 -16.19 -4.32 4.52
CA PRO A 48 -17.18 -3.29 4.28
C PRO A 48 -17.92 -2.89 5.56
N GLY A 49 -18.07 -1.59 5.79
CA GLY A 49 -18.71 -1.03 6.98
C GLY A 49 -17.78 -0.87 8.20
N VAL A 50 -16.53 -1.31 8.13
CA VAL A 50 -15.50 -0.95 9.12
C VAL A 50 -14.83 0.35 8.69
N ASP A 51 -14.82 1.34 9.57
CA ASP A 51 -14.19 2.63 9.30
C ASP A 51 -12.67 2.50 9.15
N ILE A 52 -12.11 3.30 8.26
CA ILE A 52 -10.65 3.45 8.14
C ILE A 52 -10.25 4.57 9.09
N ASP A 53 -9.79 4.19 10.27
CA ASP A 53 -9.35 5.12 11.32
C ASP A 53 -7.82 5.25 11.36
N ALA A 54 -7.34 6.05 12.33
CA ALA A 54 -5.92 6.27 12.56
C ALA A 54 -5.13 4.97 12.82
N SER A 55 -5.75 3.94 13.41
CA SER A 55 -5.08 2.68 13.69
C SER A 55 -4.69 1.92 12.42
N VAL A 56 -5.51 2.05 11.36
CA VAL A 56 -5.23 1.45 10.05
C VAL A 56 -4.05 2.15 9.38
N ALA A 57 -3.97 3.48 9.49
CA ALA A 57 -2.84 4.26 9.00
C ALA A 57 -1.55 3.92 9.76
N GLU A 58 -1.61 3.82 11.10
CA GLU A 58 -0.47 3.42 11.93
C GLU A 58 0.06 2.04 11.57
N GLN A 59 -0.84 1.09 11.26
CA GLN A 59 -0.45 -0.26 10.82
C GLN A 59 0.34 -0.20 9.50
N ALA A 60 -0.16 0.53 8.50
CA ALA A 60 0.51 0.71 7.22
C ALA A 60 1.87 1.44 7.37
N MET A 61 1.93 2.50 8.20
CA MET A 61 3.18 3.21 8.49
C MET A 61 4.22 2.33 9.18
N ARG A 62 3.80 1.44 10.09
CA ARG A 62 4.68 0.47 10.72
C ARG A 62 5.24 -0.55 9.72
N TYR A 63 4.50 -0.86 8.67
CA TYR A 63 4.99 -1.76 7.62
C TYR A 63 6.00 -1.04 6.72
N ASN A 64 5.77 0.24 6.46
CA ASN A 64 6.69 1.07 5.69
C ASN A 64 8.08 1.17 6.30
N SER A 65 8.23 1.17 7.64
CA SER A 65 9.56 1.19 8.28
C SER A 65 10.44 -0.03 7.96
N VAL A 66 9.86 -1.05 7.34
CA VAL A 66 10.53 -2.29 6.91
C VAL A 66 10.58 -2.41 5.40
N LEU A 67 9.48 -2.04 4.73
CA LEU A 67 9.28 -2.28 3.30
C LEU A 67 9.76 -1.12 2.42
N ASP A 68 9.90 0.09 2.98
CA ASP A 68 10.33 1.30 2.26
C ASP A 68 9.52 1.56 0.97
N VAL A 69 8.19 1.55 1.11
CA VAL A 69 7.26 1.71 -0.02
C VAL A 69 7.02 3.19 -0.34
N LYS A 70 6.65 3.47 -1.59
CA LYS A 70 6.35 4.83 -2.08
C LYS A 70 4.88 5.21 -1.93
N PHE A 71 4.02 4.22 -1.70
CA PHE A 71 2.58 4.40 -1.59
C PHE A 71 1.97 3.56 -0.47
N LEU A 72 0.98 4.11 0.23
CA LEU A 72 0.08 3.37 1.11
C LEU A 72 -1.33 3.43 0.53
N ILE A 73 -2.06 2.32 0.54
CA ILE A 73 -3.49 2.30 0.20
C ILE A 73 -4.25 1.70 1.37
N LEU A 74 -5.24 2.41 1.87
CA LEU A 74 -6.14 1.94 2.91
C LEU A 74 -7.54 1.85 2.32
N THR A 75 -8.23 0.73 2.45
CA THR A 75 -9.59 0.61 1.92
C THR A 75 -10.48 -0.32 2.72
N ASN A 76 -11.78 -0.03 2.73
CA ASN A 76 -12.83 -0.92 3.24
C ASN A 76 -13.80 -1.35 2.12
N GLY A 77 -13.40 -1.23 0.86
CA GLY A 77 -14.22 -1.52 -0.32
C GLY A 77 -15.15 -0.38 -0.75
N ASN A 78 -15.69 0.41 0.19
CA ASN A 78 -16.54 1.56 -0.11
C ASN A 78 -15.73 2.85 -0.22
N LEU A 79 -14.75 3.01 0.65
CA LEU A 79 -13.85 4.14 0.72
C LEU A 79 -12.42 3.66 0.56
N THR A 80 -11.62 4.46 -0.15
CA THR A 80 -10.21 4.20 -0.37
C THR A 80 -9.44 5.49 -0.16
N TYR A 81 -8.44 5.43 0.71
CA TYR A 81 -7.44 6.48 0.88
C TYR A 81 -6.13 6.01 0.26
N ILE A 82 -5.48 6.91 -0.48
CA ILE A 82 -4.21 6.64 -1.15
C ILE A 82 -3.23 7.69 -0.69
N TYR A 83 -2.07 7.26 -0.21
CA TYR A 83 -1.01 8.13 0.27
C TYR A 83 0.28 7.96 -0.49
N THR A 84 0.93 9.09 -0.56
CA THR A 84 2.13 9.51 -1.25
C THR A 84 3.43 9.71 -0.47
N LEU A 85 4.53 8.98 -0.64
CA LEU A 85 5.77 9.42 0.03
C LEU A 85 6.33 10.67 -0.67
N GLU A 86 6.34 11.80 0.05
CA GLU A 86 6.92 13.07 -0.38
C GLU A 86 7.74 13.69 0.75
N GLY A 87 9.02 13.98 0.51
CA GLY A 87 9.89 14.57 1.53
C GLY A 87 10.01 13.74 2.82
N GLY A 88 9.86 12.41 2.72
CA GLY A 88 9.86 11.48 3.86
C GLY A 88 8.54 11.40 4.64
N THR A 89 7.48 12.07 4.18
CA THR A 89 6.15 12.04 4.81
C THR A 89 5.11 11.52 3.84
N PHE A 90 4.13 10.77 4.34
CA PHE A 90 3.00 10.34 3.53
C PHE A 90 1.94 11.44 3.43
N VAL A 91 1.67 11.90 2.21
CA VAL A 91 0.64 12.92 1.90
C VAL A 91 -0.52 12.29 1.11
N PRO A 92 -1.77 12.73 1.27
CA PRO A 92 -2.88 12.21 0.48
C PRO A 92 -2.65 12.42 -1.03
N CYS A 93 -3.01 11.42 -1.84
CA CYS A 93 -3.05 11.58 -3.29
C CYS A 93 -4.31 12.34 -3.73
N ASN A 94 -4.15 13.19 -4.74
CA ASN A 94 -5.24 13.99 -5.29
C ASN A 94 -6.06 13.20 -6.33
N HIS A 95 -5.54 12.06 -6.77
CA HIS A 95 -6.16 11.15 -7.73
C HIS A 95 -5.73 9.71 -7.47
N ILE A 96 -6.37 8.77 -8.15
CA ILE A 96 -5.97 7.36 -8.14
C ILE A 96 -4.80 7.20 -9.14
N PRO A 97 -3.58 6.88 -8.68
CA PRO A 97 -2.46 6.72 -9.59
C PRO A 97 -2.60 5.41 -10.38
N SER A 98 -2.24 5.48 -11.65
CA SER A 98 -1.95 4.31 -12.48
C SER A 98 -0.65 3.63 -12.04
N TYR A 99 -0.50 2.35 -12.40
CA TYR A 99 0.70 1.58 -12.06
C TYR A 99 1.96 2.21 -12.67
N ASP A 100 1.87 2.76 -13.89
CA ASP A 100 3.01 3.45 -14.49
C ASP A 100 3.35 4.76 -13.75
N GLU A 101 2.37 5.54 -13.28
CA GLU A 101 2.64 6.69 -12.40
C GLU A 101 3.29 6.26 -11.09
N MET A 102 2.85 5.15 -10.50
CA MET A 102 3.48 4.60 -9.29
C MET A 102 4.94 4.24 -9.54
N LEU A 103 5.24 3.60 -10.69
CA LEU A 103 6.60 3.21 -11.07
C LEU A 103 7.52 4.41 -11.37
N CYS A 104 6.97 5.49 -11.93
CA CYS A 104 7.75 6.69 -12.27
C CYS A 104 8.13 7.54 -11.06
N ARG A 105 7.52 7.32 -9.88
CA ARG A 105 7.90 8.03 -8.67
C ARG A 105 9.30 7.60 -8.23
N ARG A 106 10.23 8.56 -8.14
CA ARG A 106 11.59 8.34 -7.66
C ARG A 106 11.65 8.39 -6.16
#